data_AF-A0A0T5Z510-F1
#
_entry.id   AF-A0A0T5Z510-F1
#
_cell.length_a   1.000
_cell.length_b   1.000
_cell.length_c   1.000
_cell.angle_alpha   90.00
_cell.angle_beta   90.00
_cell.angle_gamma   90.00
#
_symmetry.space_group_name_H-M   'P 1'
#
loop_
_entity.id
_entity.type
_entity.pdbx_description
1 polymer ?
#
loop_
_entity_poly.entity_id
_entity_poly.type
_entity_poly.pdbx_seq_one_letter_code
_entity_poly.pdbx_strand_id
1 'polypeptide(L)'
;MKVCILSDSHDHIPLLDAAVAEAKSHGAEAVLHCGDVVAPSTLNCLAKHDLPVHVIHGNNSGDLYTLGRLANQPNTHIHYHGMDAGVELAGKRIFLVHYPHYARAMAATGDWDLVCCGHSHKLKFEELANIKGGTTPLINPGTIGGVGRAPATYVMADLESMQFEVREVAKSLEHL
;
A
#
# COMPACT_ATOMS: atom_id res chain seq x y z
N MET A 1 -3.07 1.17 -16.45
CA MET A 1 -2.15 0.57 -15.46
C MET A 1 -2.93 0.25 -14.20
N LYS A 2 -2.79 -0.96 -13.66
CA LYS A 2 -3.39 -1.33 -12.35
C LYS A 2 -2.31 -1.43 -11.27
N VAL A 3 -2.67 -1.10 -10.04
CA VAL A 3 -1.77 -1.20 -8.87
C VAL A 3 -2.45 -1.87 -7.70
N CYS A 4 -1.65 -2.61 -6.92
CA CYS A 4 -2.04 -3.20 -5.65
C CYS A 4 -1.76 -2.21 -4.51
N ILE A 5 -2.78 -1.79 -3.79
CA ILE A 5 -2.65 -0.91 -2.62
C ILE A 5 -2.93 -1.74 -1.38
N LEU A 6 -1.95 -1.82 -0.47
CA LEU A 6 -2.06 -2.55 0.78
C LEU A 6 -1.33 -1.81 1.91
N SER A 7 -1.55 -2.25 3.14
CA SER A 7 -0.97 -1.65 4.34
C SER A 7 -0.98 -2.67 5.47
N ASP A 8 -0.24 -2.37 6.55
CA ASP A 8 -0.37 -3.08 7.82
C ASP A 8 -0.24 -4.59 7.62
N SER A 9 0.88 -5.00 6.99
CA SER A 9 1.19 -6.41 6.77
C SER A 9 1.62 -7.10 8.06
N HIS A 10 2.21 -6.37 9.02
CA HIS A 10 2.60 -6.87 10.34
C HIS A 10 3.35 -8.21 10.25
N ASP A 11 4.25 -8.29 9.29
CA ASP A 11 5.11 -9.46 9.00
C ASP A 11 4.39 -10.74 8.61
N HIS A 12 3.13 -10.63 8.19
CA HIS A 12 2.32 -11.77 7.79
C HIS A 12 2.62 -12.20 6.35
N ILE A 13 3.77 -12.87 6.19
CA ILE A 13 4.34 -13.26 4.89
C ILE A 13 3.36 -14.02 4.00
N PRO A 14 2.62 -15.06 4.46
CA PRO A 14 1.70 -15.80 3.60
C PRO A 14 0.58 -14.94 3.01
N LEU A 15 0.00 -14.05 3.82
CA LEU A 15 -1.09 -13.17 3.37
C LEU A 15 -0.59 -12.08 2.44
N LEU A 16 0.55 -11.46 2.76
CA LEU A 16 1.19 -10.48 1.89
C LEU A 16 1.56 -11.08 0.53
N ASP A 17 2.16 -12.27 0.53
CA ASP A 17 2.56 -12.98 -0.69
C ASP A 17 1.35 -13.34 -1.55
N ALA A 18 0.30 -13.90 -0.93
CA ALA A 18 -0.93 -14.27 -1.62
C ALA A 18 -1.63 -13.05 -2.23
N ALA A 19 -1.69 -11.92 -1.52
CA ALA A 19 -2.26 -10.68 -2.01
C ALA A 19 -1.54 -10.17 -3.26
N VAL A 20 -0.20 -10.12 -3.23
CA VAL A 20 0.58 -9.64 -4.37
C VAL A 20 0.52 -10.62 -5.54
N ALA A 21 0.52 -11.93 -5.28
CA ALA A 21 0.34 -12.95 -6.31
C ALA A 21 -1.01 -12.82 -7.01
N GLU A 22 -2.10 -12.68 -6.24
CA GLU A 22 -3.45 -12.48 -6.78
C GLU A 22 -3.56 -11.13 -7.50
N ALA A 23 -3.03 -10.06 -6.94
CA ALA A 23 -3.00 -8.77 -7.60
C ALA A 23 -2.29 -8.82 -8.96
N LYS A 24 -1.13 -9.47 -9.02
CA LYS A 24 -0.38 -9.67 -10.26
C LYS A 24 -1.20 -10.45 -11.29
N SER A 25 -1.88 -11.51 -10.89
CA SER A 25 -2.73 -12.30 -11.80
C SER A 25 -3.91 -11.50 -12.36
N HIS A 26 -4.37 -10.48 -11.64
CA HIS A 26 -5.39 -9.52 -12.09
C HIS A 26 -4.82 -8.30 -12.86
N GLY A 27 -3.52 -8.32 -13.17
CA GLY A 27 -2.84 -7.33 -14.00
C GLY A 27 -2.25 -6.15 -13.23
N ALA A 28 -2.02 -6.27 -11.91
CA ALA A 28 -1.27 -5.26 -11.17
C ALA A 28 0.18 -5.19 -11.68
N GLU A 29 0.65 -3.97 -11.90
CA GLU A 29 1.97 -3.65 -12.42
C GLU A 29 2.88 -3.01 -11.35
N ALA A 30 2.33 -2.64 -10.20
CA ALA A 30 3.08 -2.14 -9.05
C ALA A 30 2.35 -2.41 -7.72
N VAL A 31 3.09 -2.38 -6.61
CA VAL A 31 2.57 -2.48 -5.25
C VAL A 31 2.84 -1.18 -4.49
N LEU A 32 1.84 -0.65 -3.80
CA LEU A 32 1.91 0.52 -2.93
C LEU A 32 1.61 0.08 -1.49
N HIS A 33 2.63 0.03 -0.64
CA HIS A 33 2.52 -0.40 0.76
C HIS A 33 2.54 0.80 1.72
N CYS A 34 1.40 1.08 2.37
CA CYS A 34 1.17 2.29 3.17
C CYS A 34 1.69 2.21 4.62
N GLY A 35 2.76 1.46 4.88
CA GLY A 35 3.38 1.37 6.20
C GLY A 35 3.07 0.11 7.01
N ASP A 36 3.71 0.01 8.17
CA ASP A 36 3.70 -1.12 9.10
C ASP A 36 4.17 -2.47 8.48
N VAL A 37 5.34 -2.39 7.85
CA VAL A 37 6.26 -3.52 7.63
C VAL A 37 7.26 -3.51 8.79
N VAL A 38 7.09 -4.41 9.76
CA VAL A 38 7.85 -4.36 11.03
C VAL A 38 9.23 -5.01 10.88
N ALA A 39 9.29 -6.19 10.27
CA ALA A 39 10.50 -6.86 9.83
C ALA A 39 10.69 -6.64 8.32
N PRO A 40 11.72 -5.89 7.88
CA PRO A 40 11.95 -5.64 6.45
C PRO A 40 12.13 -6.93 5.63
N SER A 41 12.58 -8.03 6.25
CA SER A 41 12.70 -9.35 5.61
C SER A 41 11.38 -9.87 5.05
N THR A 42 10.23 -9.42 5.58
CA THR A 42 8.90 -9.76 5.09
C THR A 42 8.75 -9.43 3.60
N LEU A 43 9.36 -8.33 3.13
CA LEU A 43 9.27 -7.91 1.72
C LEU A 43 10.02 -8.84 0.77
N ASN A 44 10.92 -9.70 1.25
CA ASN A 44 11.66 -10.63 0.39
C ASN A 44 10.74 -11.63 -0.30
N CYS A 45 9.58 -11.97 0.28
CA CYS A 45 8.63 -12.87 -0.38
C CYS A 45 8.12 -12.29 -1.70
N LEU A 46 8.17 -10.96 -1.87
CA LEU A 46 7.67 -10.26 -3.04
C LEU A 46 8.63 -10.27 -4.23
N ALA A 47 9.91 -10.59 -4.02
CA ALA A 47 10.93 -10.54 -5.07
C ALA A 47 10.58 -11.44 -6.27
N LYS A 48 9.97 -12.60 -6.03
CA LYS A 48 9.56 -13.54 -7.08
C LYS A 48 8.44 -13.01 -7.99
N HIS A 49 7.74 -11.96 -7.56
CA HIS A 49 6.63 -11.38 -8.33
C HIS A 49 7.12 -10.35 -9.34
N ASP A 50 8.38 -9.92 -9.33
CA ASP A 50 8.95 -9.02 -10.36
C ASP A 50 8.08 -7.76 -10.58
N LEU A 51 7.55 -7.20 -9.48
CA LEU A 51 6.77 -5.96 -9.46
C LEU A 51 7.52 -4.90 -8.64
N PRO A 52 7.59 -3.64 -9.09
CA PRO A 52 8.06 -2.55 -8.25
C PRO A 52 7.15 -2.39 -7.03
N VAL A 53 7.77 -2.31 -5.85
CA VAL A 53 7.09 -2.14 -4.55
C VAL A 53 7.49 -0.79 -3.97
N HIS A 54 6.57 0.16 -3.94
CA HIS A 54 6.75 1.43 -3.25
C HIS A 54 6.28 1.28 -1.81
N VAL A 55 7.19 1.45 -0.86
CA VAL A 55 6.91 1.26 0.56
C VAL A 55 7.32 2.48 1.38
N ILE A 56 6.45 2.88 2.29
CA ILE A 56 6.73 3.81 3.38
C ILE A 56 6.78 3.04 4.71
N HIS A 57 7.36 3.62 5.75
CA HIS A 57 7.23 3.07 7.10
C HIS A 57 5.96 3.57 7.80
N GLY A 58 5.46 2.81 8.77
CA GLY A 58 4.37 3.24 9.64
C GLY A 58 4.84 3.54 11.05
N ASN A 59 3.90 3.64 12.00
CA ASN A 59 4.23 3.90 13.40
C ASN A 59 4.97 2.72 14.05
N ASN A 60 4.79 1.50 13.54
CA ASN A 60 5.62 0.35 13.89
C ASN A 60 6.78 0.30 12.89
N SER A 61 7.69 1.27 13.01
CA SER A 61 8.70 1.53 11.99
C SER A 61 9.70 0.39 11.76
N GLY A 62 9.83 -0.55 12.70
CA GLY A 62 10.70 -1.70 12.53
C GLY A 62 12.18 -1.33 12.46
N ASP A 63 12.95 -2.10 11.69
CA ASP A 63 14.36 -1.82 11.41
C ASP A 63 14.53 -0.99 10.12
N LEU A 64 14.48 0.33 10.27
CA LEU A 64 14.65 1.28 9.16
C LEU A 64 16.01 1.17 8.46
N TYR A 65 17.06 0.79 9.18
CA TYR A 65 18.39 0.59 8.59
C TYR A 65 18.38 -0.59 7.62
N THR A 66 17.82 -1.73 8.05
CA THR A 66 17.69 -2.91 7.19
C THR A 66 16.74 -2.66 6.02
N LEU A 67 15.65 -1.91 6.23
CA LEU A 67 14.75 -1.52 5.14
C LEU A 67 15.46 -0.65 4.09
N GLY A 68 16.24 0.35 4.53
CA GLY A 68 17.08 1.16 3.65
C GLY A 68 18.10 0.32 2.89
N ARG A 69 18.74 -0.66 3.56
CA ARG A 69 19.68 -1.57 2.89
C ARG A 69 18.99 -2.43 1.83
N LEU A 70 17.82 -2.99 2.13
CA LEU A 70 17.04 -3.80 1.19
C LEU A 70 16.68 -3.01 -0.07
N ALA A 71 16.29 -1.74 0.09
CA ALA A 71 15.95 -0.85 -1.03
C ALA A 71 17.18 -0.39 -1.85
N ASN A 72 18.40 -0.63 -1.35
CA ASN A 72 19.66 -0.30 -2.05
C ASN A 72 20.40 -1.55 -2.58
N GLN A 73 19.80 -2.74 -2.48
CA GLN A 73 20.40 -3.94 -3.05
C GLN A 73 20.36 -3.89 -4.59
N PRO A 74 21.38 -4.41 -5.28
CA PRO A 74 21.35 -4.54 -6.74
C PRO A 74 20.12 -5.35 -7.19
N ASN A 75 19.44 -4.88 -8.24
CA ASN A 75 18.26 -5.53 -8.83
C ASN A 75 17.07 -5.69 -7.85
N THR A 76 17.02 -4.95 -6.75
CA THR A 76 15.84 -4.93 -5.88
C THR A 76 14.68 -4.23 -6.59
N HIS A 77 13.47 -4.74 -6.38
CA HIS A 77 12.23 -4.07 -6.78
C HIS A 77 11.63 -3.23 -5.64
N ILE A 78 12.28 -3.20 -4.48
CA ILE A 78 11.81 -2.46 -3.30
C ILE A 78 12.29 -1.01 -3.37
N HIS A 79 11.34 -0.09 -3.43
CA HIS A 79 11.55 1.34 -3.36
C HIS A 79 11.05 1.87 -2.02
N TYR A 80 11.97 2.07 -1.07
CA TYR A 80 11.65 2.65 0.23
C TYR A 80 11.74 4.18 0.20
N HIS A 81 10.69 4.86 0.65
CA HIS A 81 10.54 6.32 0.53
C HIS A 81 10.65 7.08 1.85
N GLY A 82 10.77 6.39 2.99
CA GLY A 82 10.72 7.05 4.29
C GLY A 82 9.31 7.05 4.89
N MET A 83 8.91 8.18 5.47
CA MET A 83 7.67 8.32 6.25
C MET A 83 6.43 8.50 5.36
N ASP A 84 6.62 9.15 4.23
CA ASP A 84 5.62 9.48 3.23
C ASP A 84 6.26 9.49 1.83
N ALA A 85 5.44 9.52 0.79
CA ALA A 85 5.93 9.53 -0.59
C ALA A 85 4.95 10.19 -1.54
N GLY A 86 5.48 10.96 -2.50
CA GLY A 86 4.80 11.24 -3.76
C GLY A 86 5.32 10.29 -4.83
N VAL A 87 4.45 9.52 -5.46
CA VAL A 87 4.79 8.60 -6.54
C VAL A 87 3.96 8.96 -7.78
N GLU A 88 4.60 9.03 -8.95
CA GLU A 88 3.90 9.22 -10.22
C GLU A 88 3.86 7.90 -10.98
N LEU A 89 2.66 7.38 -11.23
CA LEU A 89 2.43 6.15 -12.01
C LEU A 89 1.34 6.40 -13.05
N ALA A 90 1.59 6.03 -14.30
CA ALA A 90 0.67 6.26 -15.42
C ALA A 90 0.16 7.72 -15.53
N GLY A 91 1.02 8.70 -15.22
CA GLY A 91 0.69 10.13 -15.22
C GLY A 91 -0.25 10.56 -14.08
N LYS A 92 -0.47 9.72 -13.06
CA LYS A 92 -1.22 10.04 -11.84
C LYS A 92 -0.29 10.28 -10.68
N ARG A 93 -0.52 11.35 -9.93
CA ARG A 93 0.20 11.70 -8.70
C ARG A 93 -0.48 11.03 -7.52
N ILE A 94 0.23 10.11 -6.88
CA ILE A 94 -0.25 9.29 -5.77
C ILE A 94 0.53 9.67 -4.52
N PHE A 95 -0.16 10.02 -3.45
CA PHE A 95 0.46 10.29 -2.15
C PHE A 95 0.29 9.11 -1.21
N LEU A 96 1.38 8.61 -0.64
CA LEU A 96 1.38 7.56 0.36
C LEU A 96 1.75 8.14 1.71
N VAL A 97 0.93 7.89 2.72
CA VAL A 97 1.27 8.22 4.11
C VAL A 97 0.54 7.34 5.09
N HIS A 98 1.20 6.89 6.15
CA HIS A 98 0.59 5.89 7.03
C HIS A 98 -0.63 6.42 7.79
N TYR A 99 -0.61 7.68 8.23
CA TYR A 99 -1.62 8.23 9.14
C TYR A 99 -2.85 8.84 8.44
N PRO A 100 -4.09 8.45 8.80
CA PRO A 100 -5.31 8.96 8.16
C PRO A 100 -5.53 10.47 8.25
N HIS A 101 -5.12 11.12 9.35
CA HIS A 101 -5.28 12.57 9.51
C HIS A 101 -4.35 13.35 8.56
N TYR A 102 -3.12 12.87 8.38
CA TYR A 102 -2.18 13.44 7.41
C TYR A 102 -2.67 13.17 5.98
N ALA A 103 -3.12 11.94 5.70
CA ALA A 103 -3.70 11.60 4.40
C ALA A 103 -4.89 12.51 4.03
N ARG A 104 -5.79 12.80 4.98
CA ARG A 104 -6.88 13.76 4.80
C ARG A 104 -6.37 15.16 4.49
N ALA A 105 -5.33 15.63 5.19
CA ALA A 105 -4.74 16.95 4.93
C ALA A 105 -4.18 17.03 3.51
N MET A 106 -3.51 15.98 3.02
CA MET A 106 -2.96 15.95 1.67
C MET A 106 -4.02 15.82 0.60
N ALA A 107 -5.06 15.02 0.81
CA ALA A 107 -6.19 14.93 -0.11
C ALA A 107 -6.92 16.29 -0.26
N ALA A 108 -6.97 17.11 0.80
CA ALA A 108 -7.63 18.42 0.76
C ALA A 108 -6.92 19.45 -0.14
N THR A 109 -5.66 19.23 -0.52
CA THR A 109 -4.87 20.18 -1.35
C THR A 109 -5.31 20.20 -2.81
N GLY A 110 -5.82 19.09 -3.34
CA GLY A 110 -6.06 18.93 -4.78
C GLY A 110 -4.77 18.83 -5.61
N ASP A 111 -3.63 18.57 -4.98
CA ASP A 111 -2.35 18.31 -5.66
C ASP A 111 -2.16 16.85 -6.04
N TRP A 112 -3.03 15.96 -5.56
CA TRP A 112 -2.91 14.52 -5.75
C TRP A 112 -4.17 13.96 -6.42
N ASP A 113 -3.94 13.02 -7.33
CA ASP A 113 -4.99 12.28 -8.02
C ASP A 113 -5.51 11.13 -7.14
N LEU A 114 -4.68 10.62 -6.23
CA LEU A 114 -5.01 9.60 -5.24
C LEU A 114 -4.19 9.80 -3.97
N VAL A 115 -4.80 9.62 -2.80
CA VAL A 115 -4.10 9.55 -1.51
C VAL A 115 -4.39 8.21 -0.83
N CYS A 116 -3.35 7.56 -0.32
CA CYS A 116 -3.45 6.27 0.35
C CYS A 116 -2.88 6.33 1.77
N CYS A 117 -3.51 5.61 2.69
CA CYS A 117 -3.06 5.48 4.07
C CYS A 117 -3.31 4.11 4.70
N GLY A 118 -2.82 3.92 5.92
CA GLY A 118 -2.88 2.68 6.70
C GLY A 118 -3.35 2.92 8.14
N HIS A 119 -2.67 2.31 9.11
CA HIS A 119 -2.71 2.59 10.56
C HIS A 119 -3.98 2.12 11.28
N SER A 120 -5.15 2.38 10.72
CA SER A 120 -6.41 2.11 11.39
C SER A 120 -6.87 0.65 11.31
N HIS A 121 -6.24 -0.14 10.44
CA HIS A 121 -6.65 -1.50 10.04
C HIS A 121 -8.07 -1.58 9.48
N LYS A 122 -8.67 -0.44 9.12
CA LYS A 122 -10.05 -0.35 8.64
C LYS A 122 -10.06 0.06 7.19
N LEU A 123 -10.60 -0.82 6.37
CA LEU A 123 -10.94 -0.50 4.99
C LEU A 123 -11.83 0.74 4.94
N LYS A 124 -11.41 1.75 4.19
CA LYS A 124 -12.16 3.01 4.06
C LYS A 124 -11.92 3.64 2.71
N PHE A 125 -12.99 4.11 2.09
CA PHE A 125 -12.98 4.96 0.91
C PHE A 125 -13.65 6.28 1.25
N GLU A 126 -13.02 7.38 0.86
CA GLU A 126 -13.57 8.71 1.02
C GLU A 126 -13.23 9.54 -0.22
N GLU A 127 -14.23 10.17 -0.83
CA GLU A 127 -14.00 11.25 -1.79
C GLU A 127 -13.96 12.57 -1.03
N LEU A 128 -12.78 13.14 -0.85
CA LEU A 128 -12.60 14.35 -0.06
C LEU A 128 -12.66 15.57 -0.97
N ALA A 129 -13.56 16.52 -0.69
CA ALA A 129 -13.54 17.82 -1.34
C ALA A 129 -12.20 18.53 -1.10
N ASN A 130 -11.62 19.09 -2.15
CA ASN A 130 -10.33 19.76 -2.11
C ASN A 130 -10.43 21.26 -2.42
N ILE A 131 -9.39 22.01 -2.06
CA ILE A 131 -9.36 23.47 -2.18
C ILE A 131 -9.32 23.99 -3.63
N LYS A 132 -9.13 23.10 -4.61
CA LYS A 132 -9.19 23.44 -6.05
C LYS A 132 -10.60 23.27 -6.63
N GLY A 133 -11.59 22.94 -5.80
CA GLY A 133 -12.99 22.80 -6.21
C GLY A 133 -13.36 21.43 -6.78
N GLY A 134 -12.46 20.44 -6.68
CA GLY A 134 -12.74 19.05 -7.04
C GLY A 134 -12.81 18.14 -5.82
N THR A 135 -12.74 16.82 -6.06
CA THR A 135 -12.58 15.80 -5.02
C THR A 135 -11.28 15.02 -5.24
N THR A 136 -10.71 14.50 -4.17
CA THR A 136 -9.55 13.61 -4.20
C THR A 136 -9.92 12.30 -3.49
N PRO A 137 -9.79 11.14 -4.16
CA PRO A 137 -9.95 9.84 -3.52
C PRO A 137 -8.91 9.63 -2.40
N LEU A 138 -9.38 9.28 -1.21
CA LEU A 138 -8.60 8.87 -0.06
C LEU A 138 -8.93 7.42 0.28
N ILE A 139 -7.93 6.54 0.19
CA ILE A 139 -8.08 5.10 0.36
C ILE A 139 -7.28 4.63 1.57
N ASN A 140 -7.94 3.85 2.42
CA ASN A 140 -7.28 2.98 3.39
C ASN A 140 -7.61 1.54 2.99
N PRO A 141 -6.63 0.69 2.62
CA PRO A 141 -6.90 -0.66 2.15
C PRO A 141 -7.23 -1.62 3.29
N GLY A 142 -7.25 -1.15 4.55
CA GLY A 142 -7.37 -2.00 5.72
C GLY A 142 -6.02 -2.57 6.14
N THR A 143 -5.99 -3.84 6.53
CA THR A 143 -4.78 -4.55 6.92
C THR A 143 -4.66 -5.81 6.09
N ILE A 144 -3.52 -6.01 5.42
CA ILE A 144 -3.29 -7.29 4.75
C ILE A 144 -2.83 -8.37 5.72
N GLY A 145 -2.22 -7.98 6.84
CA GLY A 145 -1.88 -8.89 7.94
C GLY A 145 -3.07 -9.37 8.76
N GLY A 146 -4.30 -8.93 8.45
CA GLY A 146 -5.49 -9.41 9.15
C GLY A 146 -5.47 -9.14 10.66
N VAL A 147 -4.90 -8.03 11.10
CA VAL A 147 -4.65 -7.77 12.53
C VAL A 147 -5.92 -7.86 13.38
N GLY A 148 -5.83 -8.66 14.46
CA GLY A 148 -6.96 -8.92 15.35
C GLY A 148 -8.10 -9.64 14.62
N ARG A 149 -9.28 -9.01 14.56
CA ARG A 149 -10.46 -9.55 13.87
C ARG A 149 -10.72 -8.89 12.51
N ALA A 150 -9.87 -7.97 12.07
CA ALA A 150 -10.05 -7.31 10.79
C ALA A 150 -9.84 -8.30 9.63
N PRO A 151 -10.64 -8.26 8.55
CA PRO A 151 -10.38 -9.07 7.36
C PRO A 151 -9.02 -8.71 6.75
N ALA A 152 -8.38 -9.68 6.10
CA ALA A 152 -7.11 -9.45 5.40
C ALA A 152 -7.41 -8.89 4.01
N THR A 153 -7.24 -7.58 3.82
CA THR A 153 -7.70 -6.89 2.60
C THR A 153 -6.60 -6.13 1.88
N TYR A 154 -6.76 -6.00 0.57
CA TYR A 154 -6.03 -5.06 -0.27
C TYR A 154 -7.00 -4.40 -1.27
N VAL A 155 -6.54 -3.36 -1.96
CA VAL A 155 -7.32 -2.66 -2.98
C VAL A 155 -6.61 -2.75 -4.33
N MET A 156 -7.35 -3.15 -5.35
CA MET A 156 -6.93 -3.06 -6.74
C MET A 156 -7.39 -1.73 -7.32
N ALA A 157 -6.45 -0.92 -7.77
CA ALA A 157 -6.74 0.39 -8.35
C ALA A 157 -6.39 0.40 -9.83
N ASP A 158 -7.35 0.75 -10.67
CA ASP A 158 -7.12 1.06 -12.07
C ASP A 158 -6.86 2.57 -12.20
N LEU A 159 -5.62 2.94 -12.51
CA LEU A 159 -5.19 4.36 -12.49
C LEU A 159 -5.69 5.15 -13.71
N GLU A 160 -6.18 4.49 -14.75
CA GLU A 160 -6.73 5.18 -15.92
C GLU A 160 -8.18 5.58 -15.67
N SER A 161 -8.99 4.62 -15.24
CA SER A 161 -10.42 4.81 -14.95
C SER A 161 -10.70 5.35 -13.54
N MET A 162 -9.69 5.36 -12.66
CA MET A 162 -9.79 5.70 -11.24
C MET A 162 -10.85 4.85 -10.50
N GLN A 163 -10.95 3.57 -10.89
CA GLN A 163 -11.82 2.60 -10.24
C GLN A 163 -11.04 1.78 -9.21
N PHE A 164 -11.71 1.47 -8.09
CA PHE A 164 -11.10 0.78 -6.97
C PHE A 164 -11.92 -0.43 -6.56
N GLU A 165 -11.28 -1.58 -6.49
CA GLU A 165 -11.92 -2.85 -6.12
C GLU A 165 -11.26 -3.40 -4.86
N VAL A 166 -12.09 -3.72 -3.86
CA VAL A 166 -11.64 -4.34 -2.62
C VAL A 166 -11.50 -5.84 -2.84
N ARG A 167 -10.39 -6.40 -2.38
CA ARG A 167 -10.12 -7.83 -2.42
C ARG A 167 -9.79 -8.31 -1.01
N GLU A 168 -10.25 -9.50 -0.67
CA GLU A 168 -10.01 -10.14 0.62
C GLU A 168 -9.22 -11.44 0.39
N VAL A 169 -8.18 -11.64 1.19
CA VAL A 169 -7.37 -12.84 1.22
C VAL A 169 -7.83 -13.73 2.37
N ALA A 170 -8.06 -15.01 2.09
CA ALA A 170 -8.52 -15.94 3.10
C ALA A 170 -7.46 -16.15 4.19
N LYS A 171 -7.82 -15.86 5.45
CA LYS A 171 -6.94 -16.10 6.61
C LYS A 171 -6.63 -17.57 6.88
N SER A 172 -7.32 -18.51 6.25
CA SER A 172 -6.95 -19.93 6.37
C SER A 172 -5.56 -20.23 5.82
N LEU A 173 -4.98 -19.33 5.00
CA LEU A 173 -3.59 -19.43 4.52
C LEU A 173 -2.55 -19.34 5.65
N GLU A 174 -2.93 -18.87 6.85
CA GLU A 174 -2.05 -18.84 8.04
C GLU A 174 -1.68 -20.23 8.57
N HIS A 175 -2.39 -21.27 8.13
CA HIS A 175 -2.29 -22.63 8.66
C HIS A 175 -1.72 -23.64 7.65
N LEU A 176 -1.26 -23.16 6.50
CA LEU A 176 -0.61 -23.95 5.44
C LEU A 176 0.91 -23.87 5.55
#